data_AF-A0A5B7DBZ2-F1
#
_entry.id   AF-A0A5B7DBZ2-F1
#
_cell.length_a   1.000
_cell.length_b   1.000
_cell.length_c   1.000
_cell.angle_alpha   90.00
_cell.angle_beta   90.00
_cell.angle_gamma   90.00
#
_symmetry.space_group_name_H-M   'P 1'
#
loop_
_entity.id
_entity.type
_entity.pdbx_description
1 polymer ?
#
loop_
_entity_poly.entity_id
_entity_poly.type
_entity_poly.pdbx_seq_one_letter_code
_entity_poly.pdbx_strand_id
1 'polypeptide(L)' 'MRQCVKDIGKYSFPRRTVEKWNALNNEVVTAHNVHSFKEKLNIWRHGDRTL' A
#
# COMPACT_ATOMS: atom_id res chain seq x y z
N MET A 1 12.15 13.96 -25.19
CA MET A 1 10.87 13.46 -24.66
C MET A 1 10.68 11.94 -24.71
N ARG A 2 11.40 11.16 -25.53
CA ARG A 2 11.21 9.69 -25.59
C ARG A 2 11.64 8.94 -24.33
N GLN A 3 12.57 9.50 -23.55
CA GLN A 3 13.08 8.86 -22.33
C GLN A 3 12.02 8.85 -21.22
N CYS A 4 11.33 9.98 -21.02
CA CYS A 4 10.30 10.17 -19.99
C CYS A 4 9.16 9.14 -20.11
N VAL A 5 8.70 8.85 -21.34
CA VAL A 5 7.61 7.89 -21.58
C VAL A 5 8.04 6.45 -21.29
N LYS A 6 9.31 6.10 -21.56
CA LYS A 6 9.88 4.78 -21.21
C LYS A 6 9.97 4.60 -19.70
N ASP A 7 10.33 5.66 -19.00
CA ASP A 7 10.49 5.65 -17.55
C ASP A 7 9.12 5.55 -16.84
N ILE A 8 8.07 6.18 -17.37
CA ILE A 8 6.71 6.07 -16.81
C ILE A 8 6.25 4.61 -16.78
N GLY A 9 6.37 3.88 -17.89
CA GLY A 9 5.98 2.46 -17.91
C GLY A 9 6.78 1.63 -16.90
N LYS A 10 8.09 1.89 -16.79
CA LYS A 10 9.00 1.19 -15.90
C LYS A 10 8.74 1.45 -14.41
N TYR A 11 8.39 2.68 -14.05
CA TYR A 11 8.21 3.12 -12.65
C TYR A 11 6.74 3.28 -12.24
N SER A 12 5.81 3.02 -13.15
CA SER A 12 4.38 3.05 -12.82
C SER A 12 3.97 1.81 -12.03
N PHE A 13 3.10 2.03 -11.06
CA PHE A 13 2.37 0.94 -10.42
C PHE A 13 1.04 0.72 -11.15
N PRO A 14 0.57 -0.54 -11.25
CA PRO A 14 -0.76 -0.82 -11.76
C PRO A 14 -1.81 -0.03 -10.98
N ARG A 15 -2.81 0.51 -11.68
CA ARG A 15 -3.92 1.26 -11.05
C ARG A 15 -4.56 0.49 -9.88
N ARG A 16 -4.76 -0.82 -10.04
CA ARG A 16 -5.32 -1.69 -8.98
C ARG A 16 -4.48 -1.70 -7.70
N THR A 17 -3.16 -1.56 -7.81
CA THR A 17 -2.25 -1.50 -6.66
C THR A 17 -2.37 -0.15 -5.96
N VAL A 18 -2.41 0.94 -6.73
CA VAL A 18 -2.57 2.31 -6.22
C VAL A 18 -3.91 2.48 -5.51
N GLU A 19 -5.00 1.97 -6.09
CA GLU A 19 -6.34 2.04 -5.48
C GLU A 19 -6.40 1.30 -4.14
N LYS A 20 -5.82 0.10 -4.06
CA LYS A 20 -5.74 -0.65 -2.80
C LYS A 20 -4.89 0.06 -1.75
N TRP A 21 -3.79 0.68 -2.16
CA TRP A 21 -2.92 1.45 -1.27
C TRP A 21 -3.63 2.68 -0.71
N ASN A 22 -4.30 3.46 -1.57
CA ASN A 22 -5.01 4.67 -1.18
C ASN A 22 -6.24 4.39 -0.31
N ALA A 23 -6.77 3.17 -0.32
CA ALA A 23 -7.87 2.75 0.55
C ALA A 23 -7.39 2.40 1.98
N LEU A 24 -6.08 2.27 2.22
CA LEU A 24 -5.55 1.97 3.54
C LEU A 24 -5.69 3.17 4.48
N ASN A 25 -5.92 2.89 5.77
CA ASN A 25 -5.86 3.93 6.80
C ASN A 25 -4.42 4.45 6.94
N ASN A 26 -4.28 5.75 7.19
CA ASN A 26 -3.00 6.41 7.45
C ASN A 26 -2.17 5.67 8.51
N GLU A 27 -2.80 5.17 9.59
CA GLU A 27 -2.08 4.42 10.62
C GLU A 27 -1.40 3.14 10.11
N VAL A 28 -2.00 2.46 9.12
CA VAL A 28 -1.42 1.28 8.48
C VAL A 28 -0.22 1.72 7.65
N VAL A 29 -0.35 2.81 6.89
CA VAL A 29 0.68 3.34 5.99
C VAL A 29 1.88 3.91 6.76
N THR A 30 1.66 4.55 7.91
CA THR A 30 2.71 5.15 8.74
C THR A 30 3.40 4.17 9.69
N ALA A 31 3.19 2.85 9.51
CA ALA A 31 3.82 1.85 10.34
C ALA A 31 5.36 1.90 10.21
N HIS A 32 6.05 1.84 11.35
CA HIS A 32 7.50 2.09 11.42
C HIS A 32 8.35 0.92 10.89
N ASN A 33 7.77 -0.27 10.77
CA ASN A 33 8.44 -1.45 10.25
C ASN A 33 7.44 -2.41 9.57
N VAL A 34 7.97 -3.37 8.81
CA VAL A 34 7.16 -4.33 8.03
C VAL A 34 6.28 -5.22 8.91
N HIS A 35 6.73 -5.56 10.11
CA HIS A 35 5.95 -6.37 11.05
C HIS A 35 4.70 -5.62 11.51
N SER A 36 4.89 -4.39 12.01
CA SER A 36 3.81 -3.51 12.45
C SER A 36 2.85 -3.17 11.31
N PHE A 37 3.37 -2.99 10.09
CA PHE A 37 2.54 -2.81 8.90
C PHE A 37 1.63 -4.03 8.67
N LYS A 38 2.18 -5.25 8.74
CA LYS A 38 1.41 -6.49 8.56
C LYS A 38 0.32 -6.64 9.62
N GLU A 39 0.62 -6.36 10.88
CA GLU A 39 -0.36 -6.43 11.97
C GLU A 39 -1.48 -5.42 11.79
N LYS A 40 -1.15 -4.14 11.57
CA LYS A 40 -2.14 -3.09 11.35
C LYS A 40 -2.99 -3.35 10.09
N LEU A 41 -2.38 -3.86 9.02
CA LEU A 41 -3.10 -4.25 7.81
C LEU A 41 -4.06 -5.42 8.07
N ASN A 42 -3.64 -6.40 8.87
CA ASN A 42 -4.48 -7.55 9.24
C ASN A 42 -5.70 -7.09 10.05
N ILE A 43 -5.50 -6.22 11.05
CA ILE A 43 -6.57 -5.62 11.84
C ILE A 43 -7.53 -4.81 10.95
N TRP A 44 -7.00 -3.98 10.06
CA TRP A 44 -7.82 -3.18 9.13
C TRP A 44 -8.66 -4.05 8.19
N ARG A 45 -8.13 -5.18 7.69
CA ARG A 45 -8.84 -6.06 6.75
C ARG A 45 -9.90 -6.95 7.41
N HIS A 46 -9.65 -7.36 8.64
CA HIS A 46 -10.37 -8.47 9.24
C HIS A 46 -11.04 -8.13 10.58
N GLY A 47 -10.88 -6.88 11.03
CA GLY A 47 -11.22 -6.48 12.39
C GLY A 47 -10.16 -6.95 13.39
N ASP A 48 -10.30 -6.48 14.63
CA ASP A 48 -9.55 -7.05 15.73
C ASP A 48 -10.05 -8.47 15.99
N ARG A 49 -9.16 -9.46 15.78
CA ARG A 49 -9.45 -10.89 15.93
C ARG A 49 -8.94 -11.43 17.26
N THR A 50 -8.59 -10.58 18.24
CA THR A 50 -8.13 -11.00 19.57
C THR A 50 -9.24 -11.47 20.52
N LEU A 51 -10.38 -11.92 19.97
CA LEU A 51 -11.49 -12.55 20.69
C LEU A 51 -11.40 -14.08 20.63
#